data_AF-A0A3D0XQZ4-F1
#
_entry.id   AF-A0A3D0XQZ4-F1
#
_cell.length_a   1.000
_cell.length_b   1.000
_cell.length_c   1.000
_cell.angle_alpha   90.00
_cell.angle_beta   90.00
_cell.angle_gamma   90.00
#
_symmetry.space_group_name_H-M   'P 1'
#
loop_
_entity.id
_entity.type
_entity.pdbx_description
1 polymer ?
#
loop_
_entity_poly.entity_id
_entity_poly.type
_entity_poly.pdbx_seq_one_letter_code
_entity_poly.pdbx_strand_id
1 'polypeptide(L)' 'MGALETDFSALASFALTTGADVVFNEPMSKHTTFQIGGPAAVFIRPEDEESLQKISTYC' A
#
# COMPACT_ATOMS: atom_id res chain seq x y z
N MET A 1 -21.45 11.25 10.09
CA MET A 1 -21.99 10.27 9.12
C MET A 1 -20.78 9.58 8.53
N GLY A 2 -20.37 8.48 9.17
CA GLY A 2 -19.01 7.94 9.09
C GLY A 2 -18.71 7.31 7.74
N ALA A 3 -17.59 7.72 7.15
CA ALA A 3 -16.95 6.91 6.14
C ALA A 3 -16.58 5.57 6.81
N LEU A 4 -16.92 4.48 6.15
CA LEU A 4 -16.46 3.14 6.49
C LEU A 4 -14.92 3.20 6.56
N GLU A 5 -14.34 3.28 7.76
CA GLU A 5 -12.90 3.25 7.98
C GLU A 5 -12.42 1.89 7.49
N THR A 6 -11.94 1.85 6.25
CA THR A 6 -11.42 0.62 5.66
C THR A 6 -10.10 0.34 6.35
N ASP A 7 -10.09 -0.67 7.20
CA ASP A 7 -8.91 -1.08 7.95
C ASP A 7 -7.94 -1.84 7.04
N PHE A 8 -6.85 -1.19 6.65
CA PHE A 8 -5.79 -1.80 5.85
C PHE A 8 -4.75 -2.54 6.71
N SER A 9 -4.98 -2.68 8.04
CA SER A 9 -4.00 -3.25 8.97
C SER A 9 -3.63 -4.70 8.63
N ALA A 10 -4.60 -5.52 8.20
CA ALA A 10 -4.38 -6.91 7.85
C ALA A 10 -3.50 -7.05 6.59
N LEU A 11 -3.80 -6.28 5.54
CA LEU A 11 -3.01 -6.24 4.31
C LEU A 11 -1.59 -5.70 4.59
N ALA A 12 -1.48 -4.62 5.36
CA ALA A 12 -0.20 -4.05 5.75
C ALA A 12 0.65 -5.05 6.54
N SER A 13 0.05 -5.74 7.52
CA SER A 13 0.73 -6.76 8.31
C SER A 13 1.20 -7.92 7.44
N PHE A 14 0.33 -8.39 6.53
CA PHE A 14 0.70 -9.45 5.59
C PHE A 14 1.86 -9.03 4.69
N ALA A 15 1.81 -7.83 4.10
CA ALA A 15 2.90 -7.32 3.26
C ALA A 15 4.23 -7.20 4.01
N LEU A 16 4.23 -6.80 5.29
CA LEU A 16 5.45 -6.79 6.10
C LEU A 16 6.04 -8.21 6.27
N THR A 17 5.22 -9.26 6.34
CA THR A 17 5.72 -10.64 6.40
C THR A 17 6.36 -11.13 5.11
N THR A 18 6.10 -10.47 3.97
CA THR A 18 6.74 -10.80 2.69
C THR A 18 8.04 -10.04 2.46
N GLY A 19 8.46 -9.20 3.41
CA GLY A 19 9.64 -8.33 3.29
C GLY A 19 9.35 -6.99 2.60
N ALA A 20 8.10 -6.71 2.22
CA ALA A 20 7.75 -5.44 1.58
C ALA A 20 7.71 -4.28 2.59
N ASP A 21 8.08 -3.10 2.11
CA ASP A 21 7.91 -1.85 2.85
C ASP A 21 6.46 -1.38 2.81
N VAL A 22 5.97 -0.82 3.93
CA VAL A 22 4.61 -0.29 4.04
C VAL A 22 4.60 1.13 4.60
N VAL A 23 3.93 2.05 3.91
CA VAL A 23 3.76 3.45 4.31
C VAL A 23 2.28 3.83 4.28
N PHE A 24 1.78 4.45 5.34
CA PHE A 24 0.41 4.95 5.41
C PHE A 24 0.34 6.43 5.03
N ASN A 25 -0.76 6.85 4.39
CA ASN A 25 -1.01 8.23 3.98
C ASN A 25 0.09 8.82 3.07
N GLU A 26 0.76 7.99 2.26
CA GLU A 26 1.83 8.44 1.36
C GLU A 26 1.24 9.26 0.20
N PRO A 27 1.67 10.52 -0.02
CA PRO A 27 1.13 11.37 -1.08
C PRO A 27 1.55 10.88 -2.47
N MET A 28 0.56 10.54 -3.31
CA MET A 28 0.82 10.01 -4.66
C MET A 28 1.40 11.05 -5.63
N SER A 29 1.30 12.34 -5.32
CA SER A 29 2.02 13.39 -6.05
C SER A 29 3.54 13.20 -6.08
N LYS A 30 4.13 12.48 -5.12
CA LYS A 30 5.58 12.17 -5.16
C LYS A 30 5.94 11.04 -6.13
N HIS A 31 4.95 10.28 -6.60
CA HIS A 31 5.15 9.03 -7.34
C HIS A 31 4.52 9.08 -8.75
N THR A 32 3.99 10.24 -9.18
CA THR A 32 3.37 10.43 -10.50
C THR A 32 4.10 11.52 -11.31
N THR A 33 4.25 11.32 -12.62
CA THR A 33 4.98 12.26 -13.51
C THR A 33 4.42 13.69 -13.47
N PHE A 34 3.09 13.84 -13.39
CA PHE A 34 2.43 15.15 -13.29
C PHE A 34 2.43 15.73 -11.87
N GLN A 35 2.94 14.98 -10.89
CA GLN A 35 3.01 15.38 -9.48
C GLN A 35 1.63 15.73 -8.88
N ILE A 36 0.61 14.96 -9.27
CA ILE A 36 -0.77 15.11 -8.78
C ILE A 36 -1.19 13.79 -8.12
N GLY A 37 -1.97 13.87 -7.05
CA GLY A 37 -2.54 12.72 -6.36
C GLY A 37 -2.61 12.93 -4.84
N GLY A 38 -3.71 12.50 -4.24
CA GLY A 38 -3.91 12.54 -2.79
C GLY A 38 -3.11 11.48 -2.03
N PRO A 39 -3.29 11.39 -0.70
CA PRO A 39 -2.67 10.34 0.10
C PRO A 39 -3.27 8.96 -0.21
N ALA A 40 -2.42 7.98 -0.46
CA ALA A 40 -2.82 6.58 -0.49
C ALA A 40 -3.08 6.10 0.95
N ALA A 41 -4.17 5.35 1.17
CA ALA A 41 -4.46 4.81 2.50
C ALA A 41 -3.34 3.87 2.96
N VAL A 42 -2.84 3.02 2.05
CA VAL A 42 -1.64 2.20 2.23
C VAL A 42 -0.83 2.19 0.94
N PHE A 43 0.48 2.36 1.04
CA PHE A 43 1.43 2.29 -0.06
C PHE A 43 2.45 1.20 0.25
N ILE A 44 2.46 0.14 -0.56
CA ILE A 44 3.28 -1.06 -0.36
C ILE A 44 4.33 -1.10 -1.47
N ARG A 45 5.59 -1.33 -1.11
CA ARG A 45 6.70 -1.51 -2.05
C ARG A 45 7.26 -2.93 -1.91
N PRO A 46 6.82 -3.87 -2.76
CA PRO A 46 7.44 -5.19 -2.85
C PRO A 46 8.91 -5.05 -3.24
N GLU A 47 9.78 -5.89 -2.66
CA GLU A 47 11.22 -5.88 -2.97
C GLU A 47 11.53 -6.72 -4.22
N ASP A 48 10.69 -7.71 -4.52
CA ASP A 48 10.88 -8.69 -5.59
C ASP A 48 9.55 -9.18 -6.19
N GLU A 49 9.64 -10.00 -7.23
CA GLU A 49 8.47 -10.57 -7.91
C GLU A 49 7.67 -11.53 -7.01
N GLU A 50 8.34 -12.24 -6.10
CA GLU A 50 7.70 -13.20 -5.20
C GLU A 50 6.81 -12.50 -4.17
N SER A 51 7.33 -11.43 -3.54
CA SER A 51 6.58 -10.58 -2.61
C SER A 51 5.41 -9.90 -3.32
N LEU A 52 5.62 -9.38 -4.55
CA LEU A 52 4.54 -8.80 -5.36
C LEU A 52 3.43 -9.83 -5.64
N GLN A 53 3.78 -11.04 -6.06
CA GLN A 53 2.81 -12.09 -6.35
C GLN A 53 1.98 -12.47 -5.11
N LYS A 54 2.63 -12.64 -3.95
CA LYS A 54 1.95 -12.94 -2.68
C LYS A 54 0.96 -11.83 -2.31
N ILE A 55 1.39 -10.57 -2.37
CA ILE A 55 0.56 -9.41 -2.02
C ILE A 55 -0.60 -9.27 -3.00
N SER A 56 -0.37 -9.40 -4.31
CA SER A 56 -1.41 -9.28 -5.34
C SER A 56 -2.42 -10.44 -5.32
N THR A 57 -2.14 -11.56 -4.66
CA THR A 57 -3.10 -12.67 -4.51
C THR A 57 -3.97 -12.49 -3.26
N TYR A 58 -3.54 -11.66 -2.31
CA TYR A 58 -4.27 -11.39 -1.08
C TYR A 58 -5.49 -10.47 -1.29
N CYS A 59 -5.50 -9.66 -2.35
CA CYS A 59 -6.57 -8.72 -2.73
C CYS A 59 -6.88 -8.82 -4.22
#